data_AF-A0A9X6X5X8-F1
#
_entry.id   AF-A0A9X6X5X8-F1
#
_cell.length_a   1.000
_cell.length_b   1.000
_cell.length_c   1.000
_cell.angle_alpha   90.00
_cell.angle_beta   90.00
_cell.angle_gamma   90.00
#
_symmetry.space_group_name_H-M   'P 1'
#
loop_
_entity.id
_entity.type
_entity.pdbx_description
1 polymer ?
#
loop_
_entity_poly.entity_id
_entity_poly.type
_entity_poly.pdbx_seq_one_letter_code
_entity_poly.pdbx_strand_id
1 'polypeptide(L)'
;MENHPNWQPIQNLPTIANLIDGQSSDAKEQYINLLEARNKPHVLNDAIIQRTIRVYTEQLEFVWIFKEQLSKWIKEERLTPVEQSEIERLQGQVQQLHHTLTDILTLTEELKEGTYEKVMEKSDLQLGIESLQKIKRSDY
;
A
#
# COMPACT_ATOMS: atom_id res chain seq x y z
N MET A 1 1.36 20.37 -18.99
CA MET A 1 2.70 19.85 -19.31
C MET A 1 2.61 18.35 -19.15
N GLU A 2 2.81 17.58 -20.21
CA GLU A 2 2.87 16.12 -20.10
C GLU A 2 4.15 15.77 -19.33
N ASN A 3 4.00 15.31 -18.08
CA ASN A 3 5.12 14.93 -17.22
C ASN A 3 5.57 13.52 -17.65
N HIS A 4 6.33 13.45 -18.74
CA HIS A 4 6.91 12.19 -19.19
C HIS A 4 8.05 11.76 -18.24
N PRO A 5 8.14 10.47 -17.86
CA PRO A 5 9.24 9.98 -17.03
C PRO A 5 10.60 10.29 -17.67
N ASN A 6 11.57 10.69 -16.84
CA ASN A 6 12.94 10.80 -17.29
C ASN A 6 13.56 9.40 -17.39
N TRP A 7 13.62 8.83 -18.59
CA TRP A 7 14.19 7.51 -18.83
C TRP A 7 15.69 7.48 -18.53
N GLN A 8 16.11 6.43 -17.84
CA GLN A 8 17.47 6.25 -17.34
C GLN A 8 18.31 5.39 -18.29
N PRO A 9 19.62 5.64 -18.40
CA PRO A 9 20.53 4.80 -19.16
C PRO A 9 20.84 3.50 -18.40
N ILE A 10 21.27 2.44 -19.10
CA ILE A 10 21.48 1.10 -18.51
C ILE A 10 22.48 1.09 -17.34
N GLN A 11 23.41 2.05 -17.29
CA GLN A 11 24.37 2.21 -16.19
C GLN A 11 23.68 2.47 -14.83
N ASN A 12 22.42 2.92 -14.84
CA ASN A 12 21.61 3.12 -13.64
C ASN A 12 20.84 1.87 -13.22
N LEU A 13 21.00 0.72 -13.89
CA LEU A 13 20.39 -0.55 -13.51
C LEU A 13 20.61 -0.88 -12.02
N PRO A 14 21.82 -0.77 -11.42
CA PRO A 14 22.00 -1.06 -10.00
C PRO A 14 21.19 -0.12 -9.08
N THR A 15 21.03 1.14 -9.47
CA THR A 15 20.25 2.11 -8.68
C THR A 15 18.76 1.77 -8.75
N ILE A 16 18.25 1.48 -9.95
CA ILE A 16 16.85 1.09 -10.14
C ILE A 16 16.56 -0.26 -9.48
N ALA A 17 17.50 -1.20 -9.50
CA ALA A 17 17.38 -2.47 -8.80
C ALA A 17 17.19 -2.27 -7.29
N ASN A 18 18.05 -1.46 -6.66
CA ASN A 18 17.93 -1.14 -5.24
C ASN A 18 16.61 -0.44 -4.89
N LEU A 19 16.10 0.43 -5.77
CA LEU A 19 14.81 1.09 -5.56
C LEU A 19 13.64 0.09 -5.60
N ILE A 20 13.63 -0.80 -6.59
CA ILE A 20 12.60 -1.85 -6.72
C ILE A 20 12.66 -2.83 -5.55
N ASP A 21 13.86 -3.29 -5.20
CA ASP A 21 14.09 -4.23 -4.10
C ASP A 21 13.67 -3.62 -2.75
N GLY A 22 14.05 -2.36 -2.49
CA GLY A 22 13.66 -1.62 -1.30
C GLY A 22 12.16 -1.42 -1.18
N GLN A 23 11.52 -0.90 -2.24
CA GLN A 23 10.06 -0.72 -2.25
C GLN A 23 9.30 -2.04 -2.09
N SER A 24 9.83 -3.12 -2.69
CA SER A 24 9.25 -4.46 -2.53
C SER A 24 9.36 -4.98 -1.11
N SER A 25 10.48 -4.72 -0.43
CA SER A 25 10.68 -5.08 0.99
C SER A 25 9.73 -4.30 1.89
N ASP A 26 9.68 -2.97 1.75
CA ASP A 26 8.86 -2.09 2.56
C ASP A 26 7.36 -2.40 2.40
N ALA A 27 6.91 -2.66 1.16
CA ALA A 27 5.53 -3.05 0.90
C ALA A 27 5.17 -4.39 1.56
N LYS A 28 6.06 -5.39 1.47
CA LYS A 28 5.83 -6.70 2.11
C LYS A 28 5.75 -6.57 3.63
N GLU A 29 6.64 -5.80 4.25
CA GLU A 29 6.61 -5.56 5.70
C GLU A 29 5.30 -4.89 6.11
N GLN A 30 4.89 -3.83 5.40
CA GLN A 30 3.63 -3.16 5.72
C GLN A 30 2.42 -4.08 5.54
N TYR A 31 2.40 -4.91 4.50
CA TYR A 31 1.32 -5.86 4.29
C TYR A 31 1.20 -6.84 5.47
N ILE A 32 2.33 -7.35 5.97
CA ILE A 32 2.37 -8.21 7.17
C ILE A 32 1.80 -7.45 8.39
N ASN A 33 2.24 -6.21 8.63
CA ASN A 33 1.76 -5.40 9.75
C ASN A 33 0.24 -5.17 9.70
N LEU A 34 -0.31 -4.92 8.52
CA LEU A 34 -1.76 -4.75 8.33
C LEU A 34 -2.52 -6.06 8.53
N LEU A 35 -1.96 -7.20 8.10
CA LEU A 35 -2.55 -8.51 8.33
C LEU A 35 -2.64 -8.83 9.83
N GLU A 36 -1.62 -8.48 10.61
CA GLU A 36 -1.66 -8.64 12.08
C GLU A 36 -2.72 -7.76 12.74
N ALA A 37 -2.95 -6.55 12.20
CA ALA A 37 -3.99 -5.63 12.68
C ALA A 37 -5.41 -6.11 12.35
N ARG A 38 -5.60 -6.95 11.33
CA ARG A 38 -6.91 -7.45 10.87
C ARG A 38 -7.75 -8.10 11.96
N ASN A 39 -7.12 -8.80 12.89
CA ASN A 39 -7.81 -9.48 13.99
C ASN A 39 -7.81 -8.67 15.31
N LYS A 40 -7.37 -7.42 15.29
CA LYS A 40 -7.24 -6.56 16.48
C LYS A 40 -7.91 -5.20 16.22
N PRO A 41 -9.25 -5.13 16.33
CA PRO A 41 -9.97 -3.86 16.27
C PRO A 41 -9.38 -2.83 17.25
N HIS A 42 -9.42 -1.55 16.89
CA HIS A 42 -8.92 -0.39 17.67
C HIS A 42 -7.42 -0.16 17.71
N VAL A 43 -6.61 -1.03 17.08
CA VAL A 43 -5.15 -0.82 17.01
C VAL A 43 -4.79 0.30 16.02
N LEU A 44 -5.59 0.47 14.98
CA LEU A 44 -5.41 1.52 13.97
C LEU A 44 -6.42 2.64 14.18
N ASN A 45 -6.02 3.86 13.87
CA ASN A 45 -6.90 5.02 13.79
C ASN A 45 -7.16 5.43 12.34
N ASP A 46 -8.19 6.25 12.13
CA ASP A 46 -8.58 6.73 10.80
C ASP A 46 -7.43 7.44 10.07
N ALA A 47 -6.60 8.20 10.80
CA ALA A 47 -5.49 8.96 10.21
C ALA A 47 -4.39 8.04 9.63
N ILE A 48 -4.06 6.95 10.31
CA ILE A 48 -3.09 5.95 9.85
C ILE A 48 -3.64 5.25 8.61
N ILE A 49 -4.92 4.87 8.61
CA ILE A 49 -5.59 4.24 7.47
C ILE A 49 -5.57 5.15 6.25
N GLN A 50 -5.97 6.42 6.39
CA GLN A 50 -5.96 7.39 5.30
C GLN A 50 -4.55 7.65 4.76
N ARG A 51 -3.55 7.78 5.64
CA ARG A 51 -2.15 7.95 5.23
C ARG A 51 -1.66 6.73 4.45
N THR A 52 -1.98 5.53 4.92
CA THR A 52 -1.60 4.27 4.27
C THR A 52 -2.19 4.20 2.87
N ILE A 53 -3.49 4.46 2.72
CA ILE A 53 -4.15 4.51 1.40
C ILE A 53 -3.44 5.48 0.48
N ARG A 54 -3.23 6.73 0.94
CA ARG A 54 -2.59 7.75 0.12
C ARG A 54 -1.20 7.31 -0.37
N VAL A 55 -0.34 6.84 0.53
CA VAL A 55 1.05 6.44 0.18
C VAL A 55 1.04 5.31 -0.84
N TYR A 56 0.21 4.29 -0.65
CA TYR A 56 0.23 3.12 -1.53
C TYR A 56 -0.54 3.34 -2.84
N THR A 57 -1.52 4.24 -2.88
CA THR A 57 -2.10 4.73 -4.13
C THR A 57 -1.06 5.47 -4.95
N GLU A 58 -0.33 6.43 -4.35
CA GLU A 58 0.74 7.16 -5.02
C GLU A 58 1.82 6.20 -5.55
N GLN A 59 2.26 5.21 -4.77
CA GLN A 59 3.21 4.21 -5.26
C GLN A 59 2.66 3.41 -6.45
N LEU A 60 1.44 2.90 -6.35
CA LEU A 60 0.81 2.10 -7.41
C LEU A 60 0.68 2.88 -8.72
N GLU A 61 0.36 4.18 -8.65
CA GLU A 61 0.29 5.09 -9.80
C GLU A 61 1.63 5.23 -10.55
N PHE A 62 2.76 4.95 -9.91
CA PHE A 62 4.10 5.11 -10.52
C PHE A 62 4.82 3.78 -10.79
N VAL A 63 4.35 2.63 -10.28
CA VAL A 63 4.99 1.32 -10.51
C VAL A 63 5.18 1.00 -12.01
N TRP A 64 4.27 1.48 -12.87
CA TRP A 64 4.36 1.27 -14.32
C TRP A 64 5.66 1.85 -14.92
N ILE A 65 6.23 2.90 -14.32
CA ILE A 65 7.47 3.53 -14.80
C ILE A 65 8.62 2.51 -14.77
N PHE A 66 8.72 1.70 -13.71
CA PHE A 66 9.73 0.64 -13.65
C PHE A 66 9.51 -0.41 -14.74
N LYS A 67 8.26 -0.82 -14.96
CA LYS A 67 7.92 -1.80 -16.00
C LYS A 67 8.35 -1.31 -17.39
N GLU A 68 8.06 -0.06 -17.72
CA GLU A 68 8.42 0.53 -19.01
C GLU A 68 9.93 0.75 -19.14
N GLN A 69 10.59 1.24 -18.09
CA GLN A 69 12.05 1.42 -18.09
C GLN A 69 12.80 0.10 -18.34
N LEU A 70 12.41 -0.98 -17.64
CA LEU A 70 13.00 -2.30 -17.83
C LEU A 70 12.73 -2.85 -19.24
N SER A 71 11.50 -2.68 -19.74
CA SER A 71 11.12 -3.09 -21.10
C SER A 71 11.88 -2.32 -22.17
N LYS A 72 12.16 -1.04 -21.93
CA LYS A 72 12.92 -0.17 -22.81
C LYS A 72 14.37 -0.65 -22.96
N TRP A 73 15.04 -0.98 -21.85
CA TRP A 73 16.40 -1.53 -21.91
C TRP A 73 16.49 -2.84 -22.69
N ILE A 74 15.54 -3.76 -22.53
CA ILE A 74 15.51 -5.01 -23.31
C ILE A 74 15.44 -4.73 -24.82
N LYS A 75 14.67 -3.72 -25.22
CA LYS A 75 14.41 -3.44 -26.65
C LYS A 75 15.52 -2.61 -27.30
N GLU A 76 16.13 -1.70 -26.56
CA GLU A 76 16.95 -0.63 -27.13
C GLU A 76 18.45 -0.78 -26.82
N GLU A 77 18.82 -1.52 -25.77
CA GLU A 77 20.21 -1.62 -25.32
C GLU A 77 20.86 -2.94 -25.76
N ARG A 78 22.20 -2.92 -25.88
CA ARG A 78 23.00 -4.14 -26.01
C ARG A 78 23.38 -4.65 -24.63
N LEU A 79 22.57 -5.53 -24.07
CA LEU A 79 22.74 -6.06 -22.72
C LEU A 79 23.80 -7.16 -22.66
N THR A 80 24.57 -7.17 -21.58
CA THR A 80 25.34 -8.34 -21.16
C THR A 80 24.39 -9.41 -20.61
N PRO A 81 24.81 -10.69 -20.56
CA PRO A 81 24.00 -11.75 -19.95
C PRO A 81 23.61 -11.48 -18.49
N VAL A 82 24.47 -10.78 -17.75
CA VAL A 82 24.22 -10.41 -16.34
C VAL A 82 23.13 -9.34 -16.25
N GLU A 83 23.22 -8.28 -17.07
CA GLU A 83 22.19 -7.24 -17.11
C GLU A 83 20.83 -7.79 -17.57
N GLN A 84 20.83 -8.69 -18.55
CA GLN A 84 19.60 -9.35 -19.00
C GLN A 84 18.95 -10.16 -17.89
N SER A 85 19.70 -11.02 -17.20
CA SER A 85 19.17 -11.82 -16.10
C SER A 85 18.65 -10.95 -14.94
N GLU A 86 19.33 -9.84 -14.66
CA GLU A 86 18.92 -8.91 -13.61
C GLU A 86 17.63 -8.17 -13.99
N ILE A 87 17.49 -7.75 -15.24
CA ILE A 87 16.25 -7.12 -15.72
C ILE A 87 15.08 -8.12 -15.64
N GLU A 88 15.26 -9.38 -16.02
CA GLU A 88 14.23 -10.42 -15.91
C GLU A 88 13.80 -10.63 -14.45
N ARG A 89 14.75 -10.67 -13.50
CA ARG A 89 14.46 -10.72 -12.06
C ARG A 89 13.64 -9.51 -11.61
N LEU A 90 14.04 -8.30 -12.01
CA LEU A 90 13.36 -7.06 -11.65
C LEU A 90 11.95 -6.97 -12.25
N GLN A 91 11.72 -7.48 -13.46
CA GLN A 91 10.37 -7.54 -14.05
C GLN A 91 9.43 -8.40 -13.20
N GLY A 92 9.90 -9.56 -12.74
CA GLY A 92 9.14 -10.40 -11.82
C GLY A 92 8.83 -9.70 -10.49
N GLN A 93 9.78 -8.94 -9.95
CA GLN A 93 9.57 -8.20 -8.72
C GLN A 93 8.62 -7.01 -8.88
N VAL A 94 8.70 -6.25 -9.97
CA VAL A 94 7.76 -5.16 -10.26
C VAL A 94 6.33 -5.70 -10.36
N GLN A 95 6.15 -6.89 -10.97
CA GLN A 95 4.86 -7.56 -10.98
C GLN A 95 4.40 -7.92 -9.57
N GLN A 96 5.26 -8.50 -8.73
CA GLN A 96 4.91 -8.83 -7.34
C GLN A 96 4.58 -7.57 -6.53
N LEU A 97 5.39 -6.52 -6.65
CA LEU A 97 5.19 -5.23 -6.00
C LEU A 97 3.80 -4.68 -6.34
N HIS A 98 3.42 -4.64 -7.63
CA HIS A 98 2.08 -4.21 -8.04
C HIS A 98 0.95 -4.99 -7.33
N HIS A 99 1.09 -6.31 -7.21
CA HIS A 99 0.10 -7.13 -6.49
C HIS A 99 0.07 -6.79 -4.99
N THR A 100 1.23 -6.75 -4.34
CA THR A 100 1.32 -6.41 -2.90
C THR A 100 0.74 -5.02 -2.60
N LEU A 101 1.00 -4.02 -3.45
CA LEU A 101 0.41 -2.69 -3.30
C LEU A 101 -1.12 -2.72 -3.40
N THR A 102 -1.66 -3.50 -4.34
CA THR A 102 -3.11 -3.69 -4.51
C THR A 102 -3.72 -4.40 -3.29
N ASP A 103 -3.04 -5.41 -2.76
CA ASP A 103 -3.46 -6.14 -1.57
C ASP A 103 -3.45 -5.27 -0.32
N ILE A 104 -2.44 -4.40 -0.17
CA ILE A 104 -2.38 -3.40 0.91
C ILE A 104 -3.58 -2.46 0.84
N LEU A 105 -3.88 -1.91 -0.34
CA LEU A 105 -5.02 -0.99 -0.49
C LEU A 105 -6.35 -1.69 -0.18
N THR A 106 -6.52 -2.91 -0.67
CA THR A 106 -7.71 -3.73 -0.41
C THR A 106 -7.87 -4.00 1.08
N LEU A 107 -6.81 -4.47 1.74
CA LEU A 107 -6.82 -4.76 3.17
C LEU A 107 -7.05 -3.49 4.01
N THR A 108 -6.46 -2.36 3.59
CA THR A 108 -6.65 -1.08 4.29
C THR A 108 -8.10 -0.60 4.19
N GLU A 109 -8.79 -0.86 3.08
CA GLU A 109 -10.23 -0.61 2.95
C GLU A 109 -11.05 -1.48 3.91
N GLU A 110 -10.71 -2.76 4.05
CA GLU A 110 -11.36 -3.65 5.03
C GLU A 110 -11.17 -3.17 6.47
N LEU A 111 -9.96 -2.68 6.80
CA LEU A 111 -9.60 -2.25 8.15
C LEU A 111 -10.28 -0.93 8.58
N LYS A 112 -10.84 -0.15 7.65
CA LYS A 112 -11.54 1.12 7.95
C LYS A 112 -12.65 0.96 8.97
N GLU A 113 -13.38 -0.14 8.94
CA GLU A 113 -14.53 -0.37 9.83
C GLU A 113 -14.11 -0.75 11.27
N GLY A 114 -12.84 -1.07 11.47
CA GLY A 114 -12.27 -1.55 12.74
C GLY A 114 -11.41 -0.52 13.47
N THR A 115 -11.39 0.73 13.03
CA THR A 115 -10.56 1.78 13.65
C THR A 115 -11.02 2.12 15.07
N TYR A 116 -10.12 2.73 15.84
CA TYR A 116 -10.41 3.22 17.18
C TYR A 116 -11.65 4.13 17.17
N GLU A 117 -11.66 5.13 16.29
CA GLU A 117 -12.77 6.08 16.17
C GLU A 117 -14.09 5.37 15.88
N LYS A 118 -14.12 4.47 14.89
CA LYS A 118 -15.35 3.76 14.49
C LYS A 118 -15.95 2.90 15.60
N VAL A 119 -15.12 2.37 16.48
CA VAL A 119 -15.63 1.51 17.53
C VAL A 119 -15.96 2.30 18.79
N MET A 120 -15.21 3.37 19.08
CA MET A 120 -15.63 4.32 20.11
C MET A 120 -16.99 4.96 19.76
N GLU A 121 -17.22 5.33 18.49
CA GLU A 121 -18.54 5.79 17.99
C GLU A 121 -19.67 4.79 18.31
N LYS A 122 -19.43 3.49 18.11
CA LYS A 122 -20.40 2.41 18.43
C LYS A 122 -20.64 2.30 19.94
N SER A 123 -19.59 2.40 20.76
CA SER A 123 -19.71 2.38 22.23
C SER A 123 -20.49 3.59 22.76
N ASP A 124 -20.19 4.78 22.26
CA ASP A 124 -20.84 6.03 22.67
C ASP A 124 -22.33 6.03 22.29
N LEU A 125 -22.68 5.48 21.12
CA LEU A 125 -24.08 5.25 20.73
C LEU A 125 -24.79 4.34 21.74
N GLN A 126 -24.14 3.26 22.17
CA GLN A 126 -24.73 2.33 23.14
C GLN A 126 -24.96 3.00 24.50
N LEU A 127 -23.99 3.79 24.98
CA LEU A 127 -24.16 4.63 26.18
C LEU A 127 -25.32 5.61 26.01
N GLY A 128 -25.47 6.22 24.83
CA GLY A 128 -26.60 7.11 24.52
C GLY A 128 -27.95 6.41 24.60
N ILE A 129 -28.07 5.19 24.07
CA ILE A 129 -29.30 4.38 24.18
C ILE A 129 -29.62 4.07 25.65
N GLU A 130 -28.63 3.69 26.46
CA GLU A 130 -28.84 3.43 27.89
C GLU A 130 -29.30 4.69 28.64
N SER A 131 -28.72 5.85 28.34
CA SER A 131 -29.16 7.13 28.92
C SER A 131 -30.62 7.43 28.58
N LEU A 132 -31.03 7.24 27.33
CA LEU A 132 -32.42 7.45 26.89
C LEU A 132 -33.40 6.48 27.56
N GLN A 133 -33.01 5.21 27.75
CA GLN A 133 -33.83 4.23 28.45
C GLN A 133 -34.03 4.56 29.93
N LYS A 134 -33.01 5.13 30.60
CA LYS A 134 -33.13 5.59 31.99
C LYS A 134 -34.09 6.77 32.12
N ILE A 135 -34.06 7.71 31.18
CA ILE A 135 -35.01 8.84 31.13
C ILE A 135 -36.45 8.31 31.00
N LYS A 136 -36.72 7.45 30.01
CA LYS A 136 -38.06 6.85 29.83
C LYS A 136 -38.58 6.06 31.03
N ARG A 137 -37.70 5.51 31.87
CA ARG A 137 -38.06 4.74 33.07
C ARG A 137 -38.31 5.63 34.30
N SER A 138 -37.85 6.88 34.28
CA SER A 138 -38.05 7.84 35.38
C SER A 138 -39.39 8.58 35.30
N ASP A 139 -40.11 8.47 34.17
CA ASP A 139 -41.40 9.12 33.92
C ASP A 139 -42.62 8.27 34.36
N TYR A 140 -42.41 7.23 35.18
CA TYR A 140 -43.46 6.38 35.77
C TYR A 140 -43.28 6.18 37.28
#